data_AF-A0A928XM87-F1
#
_entry.id   AF-A0A928XM87-F1
#
_cell.length_a   1.000
_cell.length_b   1.000
_cell.length_c   1.000
_cell.angle_alpha   90.00
_cell.angle_beta   90.00
_cell.angle_gamma   90.00
#
_symmetry.space_group_name_H-M   'P 1'
#
loop_
_entity.id
_entity.type
_entity.pdbx_description
1 polymer ?
#
loop_
_entity_poly.entity_id
_entity_poly.type
_entity_poly.pdbx_seq_one_letter_code
_entity_poly.pdbx_strand_id
1 'polypeptide(L)'
;MLGRARFGGFSAVLLVGACSQVLGYDEVDFKGSGGAASGGAGATDASAGSGGSGGSLGGAPSGGAAGTSLGGAPSGGAAGAGGAASGGAAGAGGAASGGTAGAGGTLPTGGSGGTTATGGSGGTTSTGGTTATGGSGGTTSTGGSGGTTSTGGSGGTTATGGSGGTTSTGGTGGATGGSGGTGGSCTGGVVEKTITASGSPGGSPIYGAVMPSGDTAIAWMSGGNIYVTRVNAAGTRLGTDYSVPGLHVHGFTATTDGYAMLVARSPDHLYFVKLNTSGAVVVDKDLIGGCNQATIGCEWYSYSSTFAAEGGRLHFKGSGYTAYFPIYRRWPDNIAHTGDTLRHLDLSGNAGTGSVAGWGWGCSHSLDLRLAQNGTTVGPVCLSDCYASKSILWADSKVISSEPSGNCAGTSGAALGGFVSVSGGYWLSYVSPEGRPNKDIAVAKLNTAGNVSTKVWLTSNSVDDDSAHLVAFKGGLLAAWRTGTTRTLQELDITTGNPVGAPVTTTSAFRAKDDFFAYPNGDAGWVYASGANLILARYSKCP
;
A
#
# COMPACT_ATOMS: atom_id res chain seq x y z
N MET A 1 -18.19 -42.45 -57.41
CA MET A 1 -18.37 -42.41 -55.94
C MET A 1 -17.66 -41.17 -55.41
N LEU A 2 -18.40 -40.09 -55.18
CA LEU A 2 -17.90 -38.85 -54.59
C LEU A 2 -18.03 -38.92 -53.06
N GLY A 3 -16.92 -38.75 -52.34
CA GLY A 3 -16.91 -38.57 -50.89
C GLY A 3 -16.93 -37.08 -50.54
N ARG A 4 -18.06 -36.59 -50.02
CA ARG A 4 -18.21 -35.23 -49.45
C ARG A 4 -17.70 -35.22 -48.01
N ALA A 5 -16.68 -34.41 -47.73
CA ALA A 5 -16.33 -34.02 -46.37
C ALA A 5 -17.23 -32.84 -45.94
N ARG A 6 -17.94 -32.99 -44.82
CA ARG A 6 -18.74 -31.93 -44.17
C ARG A 6 -17.82 -31.14 -43.23
N PHE A 7 -17.67 -29.83 -43.48
CA PHE A 7 -17.18 -28.89 -42.47
C PHE A 7 -18.38 -28.36 -41.67
N GLY A 8 -18.33 -28.53 -40.35
CA GLY A 8 -19.30 -27.98 -39.42
C GLY A 8 -19.03 -26.48 -39.21
N GLY A 9 -20.04 -25.66 -39.48
CA GLY A 9 -20.00 -24.22 -39.24
C GLY A 9 -20.22 -23.91 -37.75
N PHE A 10 -19.31 -23.12 -37.18
CA PHE A 10 -19.55 -22.37 -35.96
C PHE A 10 -20.21 -21.04 -36.34
N SER A 11 -21.45 -20.82 -35.90
CA SER A 11 -22.07 -19.49 -35.90
C SER A 11 -21.59 -18.74 -34.66
N ALA A 12 -20.67 -17.79 -34.85
CA ALA A 12 -20.39 -16.76 -33.85
C ALA A 12 -21.47 -15.68 -33.98
N VAL A 13 -22.39 -15.62 -33.01
CA VAL A 13 -23.31 -14.49 -32.85
C VAL A 13 -22.50 -13.35 -32.24
N LEU A 14 -22.06 -12.43 -33.10
CA LEU A 14 -21.43 -11.18 -32.70
C LEU A 14 -22.54 -10.22 -32.23
N LEU A 15 -22.77 -10.13 -30.92
CA LEU A 15 -23.64 -9.11 -30.34
C LEU A 15 -22.85 -7.78 -30.31
N VAL A 16 -22.97 -6.99 -31.37
CA VAL A 16 -22.50 -5.60 -31.36
C VAL A 16 -23.56 -4.76 -30.65
N GLY A 17 -23.36 -4.51 -29.35
CA GLY A 17 -24.12 -3.54 -28.60
C GLY A 17 -23.74 -2.13 -29.06
N ALA A 18 -24.51 -1.58 -30.00
CA ALA A 18 -24.38 -0.18 -30.39
C ALA A 18 -24.90 0.73 -29.26
N CYS A 19 -23.99 1.42 -28.58
CA CYS A 19 -24.30 2.64 -27.84
C CYS A 19 -23.45 3.76 -28.43
N SER A 20 -24.02 4.49 -29.39
CA SER A 20 -23.53 5.80 -29.76
C SER A 20 -24.66 6.56 -30.45
N GLN A 21 -25.33 7.42 -29.68
CA GLN A 21 -25.95 8.60 -30.26
C GLN A 21 -25.26 9.81 -29.66
N VAL A 22 -24.54 10.49 -30.53
CA VAL A 22 -23.93 11.80 -30.32
C VAL A 22 -25.07 12.78 -30.15
N LEU A 23 -25.31 13.22 -28.92
CA LEU A 23 -26.02 14.44 -28.64
C LEU A 23 -25.01 15.41 -28.03
N GLY A 24 -24.73 16.50 -28.74
CA GLY A 24 -23.98 17.61 -28.19
C GLY A 24 -24.77 18.18 -27.01
N TYR A 25 -24.16 18.15 -25.83
CA TYR A 25 -24.69 18.81 -24.64
C TYR A 25 -23.74 19.93 -24.25
N ASP A 26 -24.32 21.11 -24.10
CA ASP A 26 -23.70 22.24 -23.41
C ASP A 26 -23.51 21.89 -21.93
N GLU A 27 -22.44 22.44 -21.38
CA GLU A 27 -21.92 22.31 -20.02
C GLU A 27 -23.03 22.55 -18.96
N VAL A 28 -23.47 21.50 -18.27
CA VAL A 28 -24.28 21.64 -17.06
C VAL A 28 -23.33 22.02 -15.93
N ASP A 29 -23.49 23.20 -15.33
CA ASP A 29 -22.67 23.64 -14.21
C ASP A 29 -22.97 22.81 -12.94
N PHE A 30 -21.96 22.09 -12.45
CA PHE A 30 -22.04 21.05 -11.41
C PHE A 30 -21.67 21.56 -10.01
N LYS A 31 -22.18 22.71 -9.57
CA LYS A 31 -21.99 23.17 -8.17
C LYS A 31 -23.31 23.42 -7.45
N GLY A 32 -23.76 22.41 -6.71
CA GLY A 32 -24.76 22.58 -5.66
C GLY A 32 -24.20 23.44 -4.52
N SER A 33 -24.74 24.65 -4.35
CA SER A 33 -24.35 25.62 -3.33
C SER A 33 -24.93 25.27 -1.96
N GLY A 34 -24.10 24.65 -1.11
CA GLY A 34 -24.30 24.64 0.34
C GLY A 34 -23.62 25.87 0.97
N GLY A 35 -24.28 27.02 0.97
CA GLY A 35 -23.78 28.26 1.58
C GLY A 35 -24.53 28.61 2.86
N ALA A 36 -23.83 28.57 4.01
CA ALA A 36 -24.31 29.11 5.28
C ALA A 36 -23.64 30.46 5.59
N ALA A 37 -24.49 31.45 5.90
CA ALA A 37 -24.32 32.66 6.72
C ALA A 37 -23.36 33.80 6.27
N SER A 38 -23.92 35.01 6.13
CA SER A 38 -23.66 36.15 7.06
C SER A 38 -24.51 37.38 6.68
N GLY A 39 -24.88 38.17 7.70
CA GLY A 39 -25.95 39.15 7.64
C GLY A 39 -25.60 40.53 7.03
N GLY A 40 -26.65 41.29 6.77
CA GLY A 40 -26.61 42.70 6.41
C GLY A 40 -27.99 43.32 6.59
N ALA A 41 -28.10 44.25 7.53
CA ALA A 41 -29.32 44.97 7.87
C ALA A 41 -29.72 45.98 6.78
N GLY A 42 -31.04 46.15 6.57
CA GLY A 42 -31.62 47.23 5.78
C GLY A 42 -33.14 47.12 5.68
N ALA A 43 -33.86 47.96 6.44
CA ALA A 43 -35.31 48.22 6.36
C ALA A 43 -35.69 48.71 4.94
N THR A 44 -36.92 48.69 4.41
CA THR A 44 -38.34 48.78 4.82
C THR A 44 -39.14 48.02 3.72
N ASP A 45 -40.35 47.48 3.85
CA ASP A 45 -41.63 48.14 4.09
C ASP A 45 -42.75 47.07 4.00
N ALA A 46 -43.93 47.44 4.47
CA ALA A 46 -45.10 46.64 4.80
C ALA A 46 -45.74 45.80 3.66
N SER A 47 -46.32 44.65 4.03
CA SER A 47 -47.74 44.38 3.78
C SER A 47 -48.27 43.24 4.66
N ALA A 48 -49.48 43.45 5.16
CA ALA A 48 -50.21 42.62 6.11
C ALA A 48 -50.84 41.38 5.44
N GLY A 49 -51.01 40.32 6.22
CA GLY A 49 -51.75 39.12 5.82
C GLY A 49 -51.95 38.15 6.97
N SER A 50 -53.12 38.22 7.59
CA SER A 50 -53.59 37.51 8.77
C SER A 50 -53.88 36.01 8.59
N GLY A 51 -53.74 35.23 9.67
CA GLY A 51 -54.82 34.33 10.12
C GLY A 51 -54.50 32.84 10.31
N GLY A 52 -54.76 32.34 11.53
CA GLY A 52 -55.13 30.95 11.85
C GLY A 52 -54.03 30.10 12.50
N SER A 53 -53.88 30.02 13.83
CA SER A 53 -54.68 29.34 14.87
C SER A 53 -54.59 27.80 14.90
N GLY A 54 -53.99 27.29 15.99
CA GLY A 54 -54.51 26.13 16.74
C GLY A 54 -53.85 24.77 16.50
N GLY A 55 -53.32 24.16 17.57
CA GLY A 55 -53.04 22.72 17.60
C GLY A 55 -51.95 22.25 18.58
N SER A 56 -52.18 22.41 19.88
CA SER A 56 -51.43 21.75 20.95
C SER A 56 -52.16 20.47 21.36
N LEU A 57 -51.49 19.31 21.30
CA LEU A 57 -51.69 18.07 22.08
C LEU A 57 -50.36 17.28 21.89
N GLY A 58 -49.59 16.84 22.89
CA GLY A 58 -49.94 16.19 24.15
C GLY A 58 -49.50 14.71 24.04
N GLY A 59 -48.57 14.25 24.88
CA GLY A 59 -48.32 12.81 25.05
C GLY A 59 -46.89 12.39 25.38
N ALA A 60 -46.53 12.44 26.66
CA ALA A 60 -45.51 11.58 27.27
C ALA A 60 -46.19 10.55 28.19
N PRO A 61 -45.62 9.36 28.34
CA PRO A 61 -45.44 8.75 29.67
C PRO A 61 -43.99 8.19 29.81
N SER A 62 -43.20 8.48 30.85
CA SER A 62 -43.28 8.14 32.29
C SER A 62 -42.93 6.69 32.65
N GLY A 63 -41.97 6.53 33.58
CA GLY A 63 -41.67 5.33 34.38
C GLY A 63 -40.31 4.70 34.03
N GLY A 64 -39.24 4.88 34.81
CA GLY A 64 -38.99 4.29 36.14
C GLY A 64 -37.91 3.19 35.96
N ALA A 65 -36.86 3.01 36.75
CA ALA A 65 -36.66 3.24 38.17
C ALA A 65 -35.18 3.42 38.52
N ALA A 66 -34.96 4.04 39.67
CA ALA A 66 -33.69 4.23 40.35
C ALA A 66 -33.14 2.93 40.96
N GLY A 67 -31.82 2.87 41.10
CA GLY A 67 -31.10 1.88 41.91
C GLY A 67 -29.77 2.47 42.39
N THR A 68 -29.78 3.08 43.57
CA THR A 68 -28.60 3.54 44.32
C THR A 68 -28.14 2.45 45.31
N SER A 69 -26.83 2.18 45.36
CA SER A 69 -26.07 1.81 46.57
C SER A 69 -24.58 1.91 46.21
N LEU A 70 -23.78 2.86 46.70
CA LEU A 70 -23.20 3.01 48.04
C LEU A 70 -22.54 1.73 48.60
N GLY A 71 -21.21 1.79 48.73
CA GLY A 71 -20.53 1.28 49.92
C GLY A 71 -19.34 0.34 49.67
N GLY A 72 -18.17 0.76 50.16
CA GLY A 72 -17.29 -0.16 50.90
C GLY A 72 -15.97 -0.54 50.24
N ALA A 73 -14.95 0.30 50.40
CA ALA A 73 -13.59 -0.19 50.60
C ALA A 73 -13.47 -0.74 52.03
N PRO A 74 -12.61 -1.76 52.25
CA PRO A 74 -11.61 -1.57 53.28
C PRO A 74 -10.19 -2.03 52.88
N SER A 75 -9.26 -1.30 53.47
CA SER A 75 -7.85 -1.55 53.67
C SER A 75 -7.52 -2.88 54.35
N GLY A 76 -6.32 -3.41 54.09
CA GLY A 76 -5.64 -4.36 54.99
C GLY A 76 -4.43 -5.00 54.34
N GLY A 77 -3.22 -4.54 54.68
CA GLY A 77 -1.96 -5.17 54.28
C GLY A 77 -1.53 -6.31 55.21
N ALA A 78 -0.56 -7.11 54.77
CA ALA A 78 0.46 -7.72 55.61
C ALA A 78 1.57 -8.36 54.76
N ALA A 79 2.80 -8.18 55.21
CA ALA A 79 4.03 -8.77 54.70
C ALA A 79 4.15 -10.27 55.07
N GLY A 80 4.94 -11.01 54.30
CA GLY A 80 5.38 -12.36 54.64
C GLY A 80 6.59 -12.77 53.79
N ALA A 81 7.73 -12.99 54.45
CA ALA A 81 9.03 -13.28 53.87
C ALA A 81 9.28 -14.79 53.67
N GLY A 82 10.13 -15.11 52.69
CA GLY A 82 11.17 -16.15 52.77
C GLY A 82 10.80 -17.61 52.45
N GLY A 83 11.59 -18.24 51.57
CA GLY A 83 11.74 -19.70 51.58
C GLY A 83 12.09 -20.40 50.26
N ALA A 84 13.40 -20.50 49.99
CA ALA A 84 14.16 -21.61 49.39
C ALA A 84 13.74 -22.33 48.08
N ALA A 85 14.78 -22.65 47.31
CA ALA A 85 14.79 -23.23 45.97
C ALA A 85 14.67 -24.77 45.94
N SER A 86 14.17 -25.29 44.82
CA SER A 86 14.57 -26.60 44.28
C SER A 86 14.27 -26.74 42.77
N GLY A 87 15.33 -26.94 41.98
CA GLY A 87 15.43 -27.94 40.89
C GLY A 87 14.51 -27.89 39.67
N GLY A 88 15.07 -27.40 38.54
CA GLY A 88 15.14 -28.14 37.27
C GLY A 88 13.94 -28.19 36.33
N ALA A 89 14.04 -27.49 35.19
CA ALA A 89 13.67 -27.99 33.85
C ALA A 89 14.16 -27.00 32.77
N ALA A 90 14.62 -27.54 31.64
CA ALA A 90 15.15 -26.79 30.50
C ALA A 90 14.07 -25.90 29.84
N GLY A 91 14.41 -24.62 29.64
CA GLY A 91 13.59 -23.66 28.90
C GLY A 91 14.44 -22.88 27.90
N ALA A 92 14.10 -23.00 26.62
CA ALA A 92 14.69 -22.25 25.52
C ALA A 92 14.12 -20.81 25.46
N GLY A 93 14.96 -19.86 25.06
CA GLY A 93 14.53 -18.58 24.48
C GLY A 93 14.29 -17.43 25.46
N GLY A 94 15.34 -16.93 26.10
CA GLY A 94 15.36 -15.61 26.73
C GLY A 94 16.48 -14.75 26.15
N ALA A 95 16.17 -13.53 25.70
CA ALA A 95 17.16 -12.54 25.33
C ALA A 95 17.98 -12.14 26.56
N ALA A 96 19.22 -12.62 26.66
CA ALA A 96 20.13 -12.24 27.74
C ALA A 96 20.81 -10.91 27.40
N SER A 97 20.65 -9.90 28.26
CA SER A 97 21.48 -8.69 28.27
C SER A 97 22.92 -9.07 28.62
N GLY A 98 23.88 -8.55 27.85
CA GLY A 98 25.28 -8.97 27.79
C GLY A 98 25.99 -9.10 29.15
N GLY A 99 26.79 -10.16 29.27
CA GLY A 99 27.70 -10.36 30.40
C GLY A 99 29.04 -9.66 30.15
N THR A 100 29.53 -8.92 31.14
CA THR A 100 30.91 -8.46 31.23
C THR A 100 31.72 -9.45 32.06
N ALA A 101 32.79 -10.01 31.51
CA ALA A 101 33.70 -10.85 32.28
C ALA A 101 34.71 -9.97 33.05
N GLY A 102 34.86 -10.21 34.36
CA GLY A 102 35.92 -9.59 35.18
C GLY A 102 37.32 -10.07 34.78
N ALA A 103 38.35 -9.32 35.18
CA ALA A 103 39.75 -9.61 34.88
C ALA A 103 40.13 -11.05 35.29
N GLY A 104 40.65 -11.85 34.35
CA GLY A 104 41.08 -13.24 34.57
C GLY A 104 40.05 -14.34 34.23
N GLY A 105 38.85 -14.00 33.71
CA GLY A 105 37.86 -14.98 33.27
C GLY A 105 38.13 -15.53 31.86
N THR A 106 37.98 -16.85 31.66
CA THR A 106 38.42 -17.54 30.44
C THR A 106 37.42 -17.58 29.28
N LEU A 107 36.13 -17.24 29.44
CA LEU A 107 35.18 -17.31 28.31
C LEU A 107 33.83 -16.57 28.53
N PRO A 108 33.55 -15.43 27.86
CA PRO A 108 32.19 -14.98 27.63
C PRO A 108 31.67 -15.50 26.28
N THR A 109 30.67 -16.40 26.32
CA THR A 109 29.90 -16.82 25.15
C THR A 109 28.61 -16.01 25.05
N GLY A 110 28.49 -15.18 24.01
CA GLY A 110 27.22 -14.55 23.66
C GLY A 110 26.36 -15.53 22.84
N GLY A 111 25.14 -15.81 23.29
CA GLY A 111 24.19 -16.60 22.49
C GLY A 111 23.89 -15.92 21.14
N SER A 112 23.45 -16.71 20.15
CA SER A 112 22.94 -16.22 18.87
C SER A 112 21.76 -15.25 19.11
N GLY A 113 22.02 -13.94 19.08
CA GLY A 113 21.05 -12.89 19.35
C GLY A 113 21.47 -11.80 20.37
N GLY A 114 22.62 -11.94 21.04
CA GLY A 114 23.17 -10.87 21.88
C GLY A 114 23.70 -9.69 21.07
N THR A 115 23.49 -8.45 21.52
CA THR A 115 23.90 -7.24 20.76
C THR A 115 25.39 -6.90 20.90
N THR A 116 26.03 -7.27 22.01
CA THR A 116 27.43 -6.90 22.30
C THR A 116 28.09 -7.93 23.21
N ALA A 117 29.28 -8.40 22.84
CA ALA A 117 30.18 -9.16 23.72
C ALA A 117 31.53 -8.43 23.83
N THR A 118 31.93 -8.10 25.04
CA THR A 118 33.21 -7.41 25.32
C THR A 118 34.10 -8.33 26.14
N GLY A 119 35.28 -8.66 25.61
CA GLY A 119 36.28 -9.43 26.36
C GLY A 119 36.94 -8.58 27.46
N GLY A 120 37.10 -9.15 28.66
CA GLY A 120 37.92 -8.54 29.71
C GLY A 120 39.43 -8.62 29.38
N SER A 121 40.24 -7.80 30.06
CA SER A 121 41.71 -7.83 29.96
C SER A 121 42.25 -9.22 30.34
N GLY A 122 43.03 -9.84 29.44
CA GLY A 122 43.62 -11.17 29.64
C GLY A 122 42.74 -12.37 29.24
N GLY A 123 41.54 -12.16 28.70
CA GLY A 123 40.68 -13.23 28.18
C GLY A 123 41.11 -13.70 26.78
N THR A 124 41.18 -15.01 26.54
CA THR A 124 41.75 -15.59 25.32
C THR A 124 40.77 -15.68 24.13
N THR A 125 39.46 -15.56 24.33
CA THR A 125 38.45 -15.74 23.26
C THR A 125 37.15 -15.00 23.54
N SER A 126 36.60 -14.28 22.56
CA SER A 126 35.21 -13.78 22.58
C SER A 126 34.47 -14.29 21.35
N THR A 127 33.27 -14.86 21.55
CA THR A 127 32.45 -15.44 20.48
C THR A 127 30.98 -15.08 20.71
N GLY A 128 30.36 -14.41 19.73
CA GLY A 128 28.92 -14.15 19.68
C GLY A 128 28.51 -12.67 19.73
N GLY A 129 27.47 -12.34 18.96
CA GLY A 129 26.78 -11.05 18.93
C GLY A 129 27.04 -10.18 17.69
N THR A 130 26.26 -9.11 17.52
CA THR A 130 26.39 -8.18 16.37
C THR A 130 27.69 -7.36 16.39
N THR A 131 28.25 -7.16 17.59
CA THR A 131 29.52 -6.48 17.83
C THR A 131 30.34 -7.27 18.85
N ALA A 132 31.53 -7.73 18.43
CA ALA A 132 32.49 -8.39 19.32
C ALA A 132 33.77 -7.55 19.40
N THR A 133 34.14 -7.13 20.62
CA THR A 133 35.36 -6.37 20.88
C THR A 133 36.30 -7.20 21.75
N GLY A 134 37.49 -7.52 21.21
CA GLY A 134 38.52 -8.23 21.97
C GLY A 134 39.10 -7.36 23.09
N GLY A 135 39.32 -7.95 24.26
CA GLY A 135 40.05 -7.30 25.35
C GLY A 135 41.54 -7.18 25.04
N SER A 136 42.25 -6.34 25.80
CA SER A 136 43.72 -6.22 25.73
C SER A 136 44.38 -7.56 26.10
N GLY A 137 45.26 -8.04 25.22
CA GLY A 137 46.03 -9.30 25.40
C GLY A 137 45.33 -10.60 25.00
N GLY A 138 44.14 -10.56 24.39
CA GLY A 138 43.42 -11.74 23.91
C GLY A 138 43.80 -12.16 22.48
N THR A 139 43.95 -13.46 22.21
CA THR A 139 44.50 -13.98 20.95
C THR A 139 43.49 -14.12 19.80
N THR A 140 42.17 -14.21 20.05
CA THR A 140 41.17 -14.47 19.00
C THR A 140 39.80 -13.85 19.26
N SER A 141 39.25 -13.10 18.29
CA SER A 141 37.84 -12.65 18.28
C SER A 141 37.12 -13.14 17.03
N THR A 142 35.99 -13.84 17.20
CA THR A 142 35.19 -14.36 16.09
C THR A 142 33.78 -13.77 16.15
N GLY A 143 33.39 -13.02 15.11
CA GLY A 143 32.03 -12.48 15.00
C GLY A 143 31.00 -13.60 14.81
N GLY A 144 29.81 -13.44 15.39
CA GLY A 144 28.70 -14.35 15.13
C GLY A 144 28.17 -14.23 13.70
N SER A 145 27.48 -15.27 13.21
CA SER A 145 26.71 -15.20 11.96
C SER A 145 25.68 -14.07 12.03
N GLY A 146 25.81 -13.06 11.16
CA GLY A 146 24.97 -11.85 11.16
C GLY A 146 25.52 -10.65 11.94
N GLY A 147 26.75 -10.70 12.48
CA GLY A 147 27.37 -9.55 13.12
C GLY A 147 28.04 -8.59 12.14
N THR A 148 27.86 -7.29 12.34
CA THR A 148 28.30 -6.23 11.42
C THR A 148 29.75 -5.79 11.67
N THR A 149 30.28 -5.95 12.89
CA THR A 149 31.60 -5.41 13.25
C THR A 149 32.37 -6.31 14.22
N SER A 150 33.62 -6.64 13.88
CA SER A 150 34.58 -7.28 14.80
C SER A 150 35.82 -6.40 14.93
N THR A 151 36.22 -6.09 16.16
CA THR A 151 37.39 -5.25 16.45
C THR A 151 38.36 -6.04 17.33
N GLY A 152 39.55 -6.30 16.82
CA GLY A 152 40.61 -6.94 17.60
C GLY A 152 41.09 -6.03 18.74
N GLY A 153 41.32 -6.59 19.92
CA GLY A 153 41.95 -5.88 21.03
C GLY A 153 43.42 -5.55 20.76
N SER A 154 43.97 -4.60 21.52
CA SER A 154 45.41 -4.29 21.50
C SER A 154 46.21 -5.53 21.95
N GLY A 155 47.14 -5.98 21.09
CA GLY A 155 47.96 -7.17 21.31
C GLY A 155 47.37 -8.52 20.86
N GLY A 156 46.19 -8.54 20.22
CA GLY A 156 45.59 -9.77 19.69
C GLY A 156 46.07 -10.14 18.27
N THR A 157 46.18 -11.44 17.98
CA THR A 157 46.79 -11.96 16.74
C THR A 157 45.79 -12.27 15.62
N THR A 158 44.48 -12.41 15.90
CA THR A 158 43.50 -12.83 14.87
C THR A 158 42.09 -12.30 15.15
N ALA A 159 41.53 -11.54 14.19
CA ALA A 159 40.12 -11.19 14.13
C ALA A 159 39.50 -11.82 12.87
N THR A 160 38.47 -12.64 13.04
CA THR A 160 37.75 -13.26 11.91
C THR A 160 36.31 -12.74 11.92
N GLY A 161 35.95 -12.02 10.85
CA GLY A 161 34.57 -11.58 10.64
C GLY A 161 33.64 -12.79 10.50
N GLY A 162 32.47 -12.73 11.13
CA GLY A 162 31.43 -13.74 10.92
C GLY A 162 30.90 -13.69 9.48
N SER A 163 30.26 -14.77 9.03
CA SER A 163 29.53 -14.80 7.76
C SER A 163 28.44 -13.71 7.77
N GLY A 164 28.61 -12.70 6.92
CA GLY A 164 27.70 -11.55 6.78
C GLY A 164 28.19 -10.22 7.36
N GLY A 165 29.37 -10.17 7.99
CA GLY A 165 29.94 -8.92 8.52
C GLY A 165 30.64 -8.07 7.46
N THR A 166 30.50 -6.75 7.55
CA THR A 166 31.01 -5.77 6.57
C THR A 166 32.35 -5.14 6.96
N THR A 167 32.82 -5.29 8.21
CA THR A 167 34.06 -4.64 8.66
C THR A 167 34.79 -5.45 9.76
N SER A 168 36.06 -5.80 9.51
CA SER A 168 36.99 -6.31 10.52
C SER A 168 38.17 -5.35 10.66
N THR A 169 38.37 -4.77 11.83
CA THR A 169 39.54 -3.93 12.11
C THR A 169 40.55 -4.76 12.90
N GLY A 170 41.72 -5.02 12.29
CA GLY A 170 42.80 -5.73 12.97
C GLY A 170 43.33 -4.93 14.16
N GLY A 171 43.59 -5.61 15.27
CA GLY A 171 44.21 -4.99 16.45
C GLY A 171 45.63 -4.52 16.13
N THR A 172 46.07 -3.44 16.76
CA THR A 172 47.45 -2.97 16.66
C THR A 172 48.37 -3.92 17.45
N GLY A 173 49.21 -4.69 16.75
CA GLY A 173 50.30 -5.48 17.35
C GLY A 173 50.48 -6.94 16.91
N GLY A 174 49.58 -7.51 16.09
CA GLY A 174 49.69 -8.90 15.61
C GLY A 174 50.28 -9.03 14.20
N ALA A 175 51.18 -9.99 13.98
CA ALA A 175 51.92 -10.21 12.72
C ALA A 175 51.09 -10.80 11.55
N THR A 176 49.81 -11.08 11.74
CA THR A 176 48.93 -11.66 10.72
C THR A 176 47.68 -10.79 10.58
N GLY A 177 47.62 -10.01 9.49
CA GLY A 177 46.42 -9.28 9.11
C GLY A 177 45.26 -10.26 8.96
N GLY A 178 44.18 -10.05 9.72
CA GLY A 178 42.97 -10.84 9.60
C GLY A 178 42.47 -10.80 8.17
N SER A 179 42.22 -11.98 7.59
CA SER A 179 41.47 -12.09 6.34
C SER A 179 40.09 -11.52 6.60
N GLY A 180 39.87 -10.28 6.11
CA GLY A 180 38.54 -9.69 6.07
C GLY A 180 37.63 -10.72 5.44
N GLY A 181 36.55 -11.08 6.14
CA GLY A 181 35.55 -11.99 5.60
C GLY A 181 35.22 -11.50 4.20
N THR A 182 35.32 -12.38 3.21
CA THR A 182 34.99 -12.06 1.82
C THR A 182 33.59 -11.47 1.84
N GLY A 183 33.50 -10.13 1.77
CA GLY A 183 32.23 -9.43 1.74
C GLY A 183 31.44 -10.06 0.62
N GLY A 184 30.35 -10.75 0.97
CA GLY A 184 29.52 -11.40 -0.02
C GLY A 184 29.19 -10.36 -1.08
N SER A 185 29.59 -10.62 -2.34
CA SER A 185 29.33 -9.72 -3.45
C SER A 185 27.85 -9.42 -3.43
N CYS A 186 27.49 -8.21 -2.99
CA CYS A 186 26.14 -7.75 -3.15
C CYS A 186 25.98 -7.54 -4.66
N THR A 187 25.15 -8.37 -5.27
CA THR A 187 24.78 -8.21 -6.67
C THR A 187 23.45 -7.47 -6.66
N GLY A 188 23.48 -6.17 -6.98
CA GLY A 188 22.24 -5.41 -7.20
C GLY A 188 21.44 -6.02 -8.34
N GLY A 189 20.13 -5.83 -8.33
CA GLY A 189 19.24 -6.38 -9.36
C GLY A 189 17.89 -6.84 -8.81
N VAL A 190 17.13 -7.48 -9.70
CA VAL A 190 15.82 -8.06 -9.37
C VAL A 190 15.99 -9.52 -8.96
N VAL A 191 15.44 -9.87 -7.79
CA VAL A 191 15.32 -11.24 -7.29
C VAL A 191 13.86 -11.63 -7.24
N GLU A 192 13.52 -12.78 -7.80
CA GLU A 192 12.18 -13.36 -7.74
C GLU A 192 12.09 -14.48 -6.70
N LYS A 193 10.95 -14.54 -6.02
CA LYS A 193 10.57 -15.65 -5.14
C LYS A 193 9.21 -16.20 -5.55
N THR A 194 9.18 -17.49 -5.85
CA THR A 194 7.95 -18.21 -6.18
C THR A 194 7.23 -18.59 -4.90
N ILE A 195 5.94 -18.26 -4.85
CA ILE A 195 5.04 -18.54 -3.74
C ILE A 195 3.88 -19.35 -4.30
N THR A 196 3.66 -20.55 -3.80
CA THR A 196 2.51 -21.36 -4.17
C THR A 196 1.23 -20.71 -3.64
N ALA A 197 0.32 -20.37 -4.55
CA ALA A 197 -0.95 -19.76 -4.21
C ALA A 197 -1.99 -20.83 -3.84
N SER A 198 -2.91 -20.51 -2.92
CA SER A 198 -4.20 -21.18 -2.88
C SER A 198 -5.07 -20.74 -4.06
N GLY A 199 -5.58 -21.74 -4.79
CA GLY A 199 -6.32 -21.52 -6.04
C GLY A 199 -5.42 -21.11 -7.20
N SER A 200 -6.04 -20.73 -8.32
CA SER A 200 -5.34 -20.16 -9.46
C SER A 200 -5.43 -18.63 -9.38
N PRO A 201 -4.32 -17.89 -9.21
CA PRO A 201 -4.32 -16.43 -9.25
C PRO A 201 -4.52 -15.99 -10.72
N GLY A 202 -5.76 -16.13 -11.20
CA GLY A 202 -6.10 -15.96 -12.61
C GLY A 202 -6.33 -14.50 -13.03
N GLY A 203 -6.47 -13.59 -12.08
CA GLY A 203 -6.79 -12.18 -12.32
C GLY A 203 -5.77 -11.21 -11.71
N SER A 204 -5.52 -10.11 -12.41
CA SER A 204 -4.93 -8.87 -11.87
C SER A 204 -6.08 -7.91 -11.56
N PRO A 205 -5.97 -7.01 -10.58
CA PRO A 205 -4.77 -6.72 -9.78
C PRO A 205 -4.50 -7.74 -8.66
N ILE A 206 -3.21 -8.00 -8.45
CA ILE A 206 -2.69 -8.63 -7.23
C ILE A 206 -2.05 -7.50 -6.42
N TYR A 207 -2.37 -7.45 -5.13
CA TYR A 207 -1.86 -6.41 -4.27
C TYR A 207 -0.81 -6.95 -3.32
N GLY A 208 0.28 -6.21 -3.15
CA GLY A 208 1.24 -6.42 -2.09
C GLY A 208 1.25 -5.23 -1.13
N ALA A 209 1.39 -5.51 0.16
CA ALA A 209 1.59 -4.50 1.19
C ALA A 209 2.67 -4.95 2.16
N VAL A 210 3.63 -4.06 2.44
CA VAL A 210 4.70 -4.35 3.39
C VAL A 210 4.21 -4.05 4.80
N MET A 211 4.35 -5.04 5.68
CA MET A 211 4.07 -4.90 7.10
C MET A 211 5.19 -4.11 7.78
N PRO A 212 4.92 -3.46 8.92
CA PRO A 212 5.96 -2.77 9.70
C PRO A 212 7.14 -3.68 10.14
N SER A 213 6.94 -5.00 10.20
CA SER A 213 8.01 -5.98 10.46
C SER A 213 8.96 -6.18 9.27
N GLY A 214 8.64 -5.68 8.09
CA GLY A 214 9.36 -5.92 6.83
C GLY A 214 8.88 -7.16 6.06
N ASP A 215 7.88 -7.88 6.58
CA ASP A 215 7.20 -8.96 5.85
C ASP A 215 6.27 -8.40 4.79
N THR A 216 5.92 -9.21 3.79
CA THR A 216 4.98 -8.83 2.73
C THR A 216 3.68 -9.61 2.88
N ALA A 217 2.56 -8.89 2.97
CA ALA A 217 1.24 -9.46 2.79
C ALA A 217 0.85 -9.34 1.32
N ILE A 218 0.19 -10.36 0.77
CA ILE A 218 -0.19 -10.42 -0.64
C ILE A 218 -1.66 -10.83 -0.71
N ALA A 219 -2.48 -10.08 -1.45
CA ALA A 219 -3.90 -10.35 -1.67
C ALA A 219 -4.21 -10.61 -3.15
N TRP A 220 -5.01 -11.66 -3.43
CA TRP A 220 -5.44 -12.02 -4.78
C TRP A 220 -6.83 -12.65 -4.78
N MET A 221 -7.46 -12.69 -5.96
CA MET A 221 -8.75 -13.37 -6.15
C MET A 221 -8.56 -14.78 -6.73
N SER A 222 -9.37 -15.73 -6.26
CA SER A 222 -9.53 -17.03 -6.91
C SER A 222 -10.85 -17.70 -6.50
N GLY A 223 -11.59 -18.25 -7.47
CA GLY A 223 -12.79 -19.07 -7.19
C GLY A 223 -13.84 -18.41 -6.29
N GLY A 224 -14.14 -17.11 -6.49
CA GLY A 224 -15.12 -16.36 -5.69
C GLY A 224 -14.67 -16.00 -4.26
N ASN A 225 -13.38 -16.14 -3.99
CA ASN A 225 -12.77 -15.72 -2.73
C ASN A 225 -11.61 -14.78 -2.98
N ILE A 226 -11.34 -13.91 -2.00
CA ILE A 226 -10.10 -13.17 -1.87
C ILE A 226 -9.23 -13.91 -0.88
N TYR A 227 -8.01 -14.21 -1.28
CA TYR A 227 -7.00 -14.84 -0.43
C TYR A 227 -5.97 -13.82 0.03
N VAL A 228 -5.40 -14.03 1.22
CA VAL A 228 -4.26 -13.28 1.74
C VAL A 228 -3.20 -14.26 2.24
N THR A 229 -1.97 -14.14 1.73
CA THR A 229 -0.78 -14.82 2.27
C THR A 229 0.14 -13.80 2.90
N ARG A 230 0.85 -14.20 3.95
CA ARG A 230 2.01 -13.47 4.47
C ARG A 230 3.28 -14.21 4.10
N VAL A 231 4.31 -13.47 3.70
CA VAL A 231 5.66 -14.01 3.45
C VAL A 231 6.71 -13.16 4.16
N ASN A 232 7.78 -13.79 4.62
CA ASN A 232 8.91 -13.06 5.21
C ASN A 232 9.79 -12.41 4.12
N ALA A 233 10.82 -11.68 4.54
CA ALA A 233 11.78 -11.04 3.64
C ALA A 233 12.50 -12.00 2.67
N ALA A 234 12.55 -13.30 2.97
CA ALA A 234 13.12 -14.34 2.10
C ALA A 234 12.10 -14.90 1.08
N GLY A 235 10.84 -14.46 1.13
CA GLY A 235 9.73 -14.98 0.32
C GLY A 235 9.14 -16.28 0.85
N THR A 236 9.47 -16.69 2.07
CA THR A 236 8.90 -17.90 2.71
C THR A 236 7.56 -17.57 3.34
N ARG A 237 6.55 -18.40 3.07
CA ARG A 237 5.21 -18.25 3.66
C ARG A 237 5.23 -18.35 5.18
N LEU A 238 4.47 -17.46 5.82
CA LEU A 238 4.29 -17.37 7.26
C LEU A 238 2.87 -17.81 7.62
N GLY A 239 2.64 -19.13 7.59
CA GLY A 239 1.34 -19.73 7.87
C GLY A 239 0.53 -20.10 6.62
N THR A 240 -0.75 -20.40 6.83
CA THR A 240 -1.73 -20.73 5.78
C THR A 240 -2.35 -19.45 5.20
N ASP A 241 -2.98 -19.57 4.03
CA ASP A 241 -3.76 -18.46 3.46
C ASP A 241 -5.01 -18.19 4.29
N TYR A 242 -5.32 -16.91 4.42
CA TYR A 242 -6.62 -16.45 4.88
C TYR A 242 -7.52 -16.25 3.67
N SER A 243 -8.83 -16.42 3.84
CA SER A 243 -9.78 -16.17 2.77
C SER A 243 -11.02 -15.45 3.27
N VAL A 244 -11.57 -14.60 2.40
CA VAL A 244 -12.89 -13.98 2.57
C VAL A 244 -13.70 -14.09 1.29
N PRO A 245 -15.04 -14.21 1.37
CA PRO A 245 -15.88 -14.21 0.18
C PRO A 245 -15.73 -12.89 -0.59
N GLY A 246 -15.52 -12.98 -1.90
CA GLY A 246 -15.32 -11.80 -2.74
C GLY A 246 -14.93 -12.13 -4.17
N LEU A 247 -15.40 -11.31 -5.09
CA LEU A 247 -15.15 -11.49 -6.51
C LEU A 247 -13.87 -10.79 -6.94
N HIS A 248 -13.62 -9.59 -6.41
CA HIS A 248 -12.41 -8.82 -6.68
C HIS A 248 -11.92 -8.14 -5.40
N VAL A 249 -10.61 -7.95 -5.30
CA VAL A 249 -9.97 -7.10 -4.29
C VAL A 249 -9.59 -5.77 -4.94
N HIS A 250 -9.80 -4.68 -4.22
CA HIS A 250 -9.56 -3.32 -4.68
C HIS A 250 -8.91 -2.51 -3.57
N GLY A 251 -7.62 -2.22 -3.71
CA GLY A 251 -6.85 -1.59 -2.63
C GLY A 251 -6.62 -2.54 -1.45
N PHE A 252 -5.39 -2.53 -0.95
CA PHE A 252 -4.96 -3.41 0.11
C PHE A 252 -3.91 -2.71 0.96
N THR A 253 -4.02 -2.86 2.27
CA THR A 253 -3.03 -2.33 3.20
C THR A 253 -2.81 -3.30 4.34
N ALA A 254 -1.59 -3.35 4.84
CA ALA A 254 -1.18 -4.19 5.95
C ALA A 254 -0.62 -3.32 7.07
N THR A 255 -1.01 -3.64 8.29
CA THR A 255 -0.70 -2.91 9.52
C THR A 255 -0.17 -3.88 10.58
N THR A 256 0.23 -3.38 11.74
CA THR A 256 0.64 -4.27 12.85
C THR A 256 -0.51 -5.11 13.41
N ASP A 257 -1.75 -4.64 13.26
CA ASP A 257 -2.95 -5.30 13.78
C ASP A 257 -3.67 -6.19 12.75
N GLY A 258 -3.24 -6.17 11.48
CA GLY A 258 -3.72 -7.12 10.48
C GLY A 258 -3.72 -6.56 9.05
N TYR A 259 -4.79 -6.84 8.32
CA TYR A 259 -4.91 -6.57 6.89
C TYR A 259 -6.27 -5.91 6.61
N ALA A 260 -6.31 -4.91 5.76
CA ALA A 260 -7.54 -4.28 5.32
C ALA A 260 -7.59 -4.17 3.80
N MET A 261 -8.79 -4.30 3.25
CA MET A 261 -9.03 -4.38 1.80
C MET A 261 -10.41 -3.86 1.43
N LEU A 262 -10.59 -3.41 0.20
CA LEU A 262 -11.93 -3.28 -0.38
C LEU A 262 -12.24 -4.54 -1.18
N VAL A 263 -13.43 -5.10 -0.99
CA VAL A 263 -13.85 -6.37 -1.58
C VAL A 263 -15.13 -6.16 -2.37
N ALA A 264 -15.08 -6.38 -3.68
CA ALA A 264 -16.27 -6.37 -4.49
C ALA A 264 -17.04 -7.68 -4.33
N ARG A 265 -18.36 -7.58 -4.15
CA ARG A 265 -19.27 -8.73 -4.00
C ARG A 265 -20.49 -8.57 -4.90
N SER A 266 -21.08 -9.70 -5.28
CA SER A 266 -22.29 -9.75 -6.09
C SER A 266 -23.50 -9.19 -5.34
N PRO A 267 -24.50 -8.61 -6.04
CA PRO A 267 -24.46 -8.26 -7.47
C PRO A 267 -23.59 -7.03 -7.75
N ASP A 268 -23.64 -5.99 -6.90
CA ASP A 268 -22.95 -4.73 -7.16
C ASP A 268 -22.60 -3.98 -5.86
N HIS A 269 -21.86 -4.67 -4.98
CA HIS A 269 -21.45 -4.13 -3.68
C HIS A 269 -19.93 -3.96 -3.57
N LEU A 270 -19.51 -2.96 -2.80
CA LEU A 270 -18.14 -2.82 -2.33
C LEU A 270 -18.12 -2.83 -0.80
N TYR A 271 -17.38 -3.78 -0.24
CA TYR A 271 -17.19 -3.93 1.20
C TYR A 271 -15.83 -3.42 1.64
N PHE A 272 -15.74 -2.80 2.80
CA PHE A 272 -14.51 -2.68 3.56
C PHE A 272 -14.38 -3.89 4.48
N VAL A 273 -13.32 -4.67 4.29
CA VAL A 273 -13.04 -5.88 5.07
C VAL A 273 -11.72 -5.73 5.80
N LYS A 274 -11.70 -6.05 7.09
CA LYS A 274 -10.50 -6.11 7.92
C LYS A 274 -10.34 -7.49 8.53
N LEU A 275 -9.16 -8.06 8.37
CA LEU A 275 -8.70 -9.27 9.02
C LEU A 275 -7.70 -8.89 10.11
N ASN A 276 -7.73 -9.57 11.25
CA ASN A 276 -6.63 -9.47 12.22
C ASN A 276 -5.42 -10.30 11.77
N THR A 277 -4.33 -10.28 12.54
CA THR A 277 -3.10 -11.04 12.22
C THR A 277 -3.27 -12.56 12.27
N SER A 278 -4.34 -13.10 12.87
CA SER A 278 -4.68 -14.52 12.82
C SER A 278 -5.58 -14.89 11.63
N GLY A 279 -5.97 -13.91 10.80
CA GLY A 279 -6.86 -14.11 9.65
C GLY A 279 -8.35 -14.07 9.97
N ALA A 280 -8.74 -13.76 11.21
CA ALA A 280 -10.15 -13.64 11.57
C ALA A 280 -10.72 -12.31 11.07
N VAL A 281 -11.91 -12.34 10.49
CA VAL A 281 -12.64 -11.14 10.06
C VAL A 281 -13.07 -10.35 11.30
N VAL A 282 -12.58 -9.13 11.43
CA VAL A 282 -12.92 -8.21 12.53
C VAL A 282 -13.78 -7.02 12.07
N VAL A 283 -13.78 -6.73 10.77
CA VAL A 283 -14.72 -5.78 10.14
C VAL A 283 -15.16 -6.36 8.80
N ASP A 284 -16.46 -6.34 8.55
CA ASP A 284 -17.07 -6.65 7.26
C ASP A 284 -18.22 -5.64 7.03
N LYS A 285 -17.91 -4.53 6.36
CA LYS A 285 -18.79 -3.37 6.26
C LYS A 285 -19.14 -3.08 4.81
N ASP A 286 -20.42 -3.16 4.48
CA ASP A 286 -20.91 -2.68 3.18
C ASP A 286 -20.73 -1.16 3.09
N LEU A 287 -19.97 -0.69 2.10
CA LEU A 287 -19.79 0.74 1.86
C LEU A 287 -20.83 1.27 0.89
N ILE A 288 -21.17 0.51 -0.14
CA ILE A 288 -22.03 0.96 -1.22
C ILE A 288 -22.62 -0.23 -1.98
N GLY A 289 -23.83 -0.06 -2.49
CA GLY A 289 -24.59 -1.07 -3.19
C GLY A 289 -25.94 -1.36 -2.54
N GLY A 290 -26.63 -2.37 -3.05
CA GLY A 290 -27.87 -2.89 -2.46
C GLY A 290 -29.15 -2.12 -2.75
N CYS A 291 -29.08 -0.98 -3.44
CA CYS A 291 -30.27 -0.26 -3.90
C CYS A 291 -30.73 -0.71 -5.29
N ASN A 292 -31.98 -0.37 -5.64
CA ASN A 292 -32.51 -0.59 -6.99
C ASN A 292 -31.86 0.40 -7.97
N GLN A 293 -31.07 -0.10 -8.93
CA GLN A 293 -30.35 0.72 -9.92
C GLN A 293 -31.25 1.57 -10.83
N ALA A 294 -32.56 1.29 -10.88
CA ALA A 294 -33.53 2.13 -11.57
C ALA A 294 -33.95 3.38 -10.75
N THR A 295 -33.66 3.44 -9.45
CA THR A 295 -34.02 4.55 -8.57
C THR A 295 -33.02 5.69 -8.70
N ILE A 296 -33.48 6.90 -9.01
CA ILE A 296 -32.64 8.11 -9.03
C ILE A 296 -31.91 8.27 -7.69
N GLY A 297 -30.61 8.56 -7.75
CA GLY A 297 -29.74 8.68 -6.58
C GLY A 297 -29.23 7.35 -6.02
N CYS A 298 -29.70 6.19 -6.52
CA CYS A 298 -29.10 4.91 -6.17
C CYS A 298 -27.64 4.90 -6.60
N GLU A 299 -26.75 4.51 -5.68
CA GLU A 299 -25.34 4.33 -5.92
C GLU A 299 -24.94 2.87 -5.74
N TRP A 300 -24.09 2.37 -6.64
CA TRP A 300 -23.60 1.00 -6.59
C TRP A 300 -22.18 0.88 -7.12
N TYR A 301 -21.56 -0.27 -6.84
CA TYR A 301 -20.23 -0.61 -7.34
C TYR A 301 -20.34 -1.77 -8.33
N SER A 302 -19.92 -1.57 -9.58
CA SER A 302 -19.94 -2.65 -10.57
C SER A 302 -18.54 -3.22 -10.80
N TYR A 303 -18.30 -4.47 -10.39
CA TYR A 303 -17.01 -5.13 -10.64
C TYR A 303 -16.87 -5.65 -12.08
N SER A 304 -17.98 -5.78 -12.81
CA SER A 304 -18.02 -6.35 -14.16
C SER A 304 -17.95 -5.31 -15.27
N SER A 305 -18.02 -4.02 -14.94
CA SER A 305 -17.95 -2.97 -15.95
C SER A 305 -16.51 -2.62 -16.30
N THR A 306 -16.29 -2.17 -17.54
CA THR A 306 -14.97 -1.72 -18.00
C THR A 306 -14.43 -0.50 -17.24
N PHE A 307 -15.28 0.23 -16.53
CA PHE A 307 -14.90 1.42 -15.76
C PHE A 307 -14.51 1.09 -14.32
N ALA A 308 -15.18 0.13 -13.69
CA ALA A 308 -15.01 -0.16 -12.27
C ALA A 308 -14.33 -1.51 -11.98
N ALA A 309 -14.16 -2.38 -12.99
CA ALA A 309 -13.21 -3.49 -12.93
C ALA A 309 -11.76 -3.02 -12.67
N GLU A 310 -11.49 -1.72 -12.87
CA GLU A 310 -10.14 -1.14 -12.89
C GLU A 310 -9.71 -0.53 -11.54
N GLY A 311 -10.63 -0.45 -10.57
CA GLY A 311 -10.33 -0.64 -9.14
C GLY A 311 -10.24 0.59 -8.23
N GLY A 312 -10.55 0.35 -6.96
CA GLY A 312 -10.38 1.28 -5.84
C GLY A 312 -9.00 1.21 -5.18
N ARG A 313 -8.73 2.21 -4.33
CA ARG A 313 -7.50 2.37 -3.53
C ARG A 313 -7.86 2.48 -2.06
N LEU A 314 -7.02 1.89 -1.22
CA LEU A 314 -7.16 1.92 0.23
C LEU A 314 -5.84 2.32 0.86
N HIS A 315 -5.88 3.28 1.76
CA HIS A 315 -4.70 3.73 2.49
C HIS A 315 -4.97 3.79 3.99
N PHE A 316 -4.06 3.26 4.80
CA PHE A 316 -4.12 3.38 6.25
C PHE A 316 -3.50 4.70 6.71
N LYS A 317 -4.22 5.46 7.53
CA LYS A 317 -3.82 6.81 7.98
C LYS A 317 -3.41 6.89 9.45
N GLY A 318 -3.16 5.75 10.10
CA GLY A 318 -2.87 5.66 11.53
C GLY A 318 -4.13 5.60 12.41
N SER A 319 -5.09 6.51 12.21
CA SER A 319 -6.34 6.58 12.99
C SER A 319 -7.55 5.92 12.31
N GLY A 320 -7.36 5.36 11.12
CA GLY A 320 -8.43 4.84 10.28
C GLY A 320 -7.93 4.60 8.86
N TYR A 321 -8.85 4.62 7.91
CA TYR A 321 -8.55 4.35 6.51
C TYR A 321 -9.08 5.46 5.61
N THR A 322 -8.56 5.53 4.39
CA THR A 322 -9.17 6.29 3.30
C THR A 322 -9.37 5.35 2.12
N ALA A 323 -10.60 5.25 1.65
CA ALA A 323 -11.00 4.47 0.50
C ALA A 323 -11.34 5.41 -0.65
N TYR A 324 -10.76 5.19 -1.83
CA TYR A 324 -11.01 5.99 -3.03
C TYR A 324 -11.36 5.05 -4.18
N PHE A 325 -12.59 5.08 -4.68
CA PHE A 325 -13.07 4.06 -5.60
C PHE A 325 -14.13 4.60 -6.58
N PRO A 326 -14.27 3.97 -7.77
CA PRO A 326 -15.30 4.34 -8.72
C PRO A 326 -16.69 3.93 -8.21
N ILE A 327 -17.70 4.69 -8.58
CA ILE A 327 -19.11 4.43 -8.28
C ILE A 327 -19.97 4.66 -9.52
N TYR A 328 -21.11 3.99 -9.55
CA TYR A 328 -22.21 4.33 -10.43
C TYR A 328 -23.27 5.07 -9.64
N ARG A 329 -23.94 6.03 -10.30
CA ARG A 329 -25.16 6.66 -9.76
C ARG A 329 -26.19 6.81 -10.87
N ARG A 330 -27.45 6.52 -10.53
CA ARG A 330 -28.60 6.83 -11.41
C ARG A 330 -28.94 8.32 -11.29
N TRP A 331 -28.83 9.08 -12.38
CA TRP A 331 -29.12 10.52 -12.39
C TRP A 331 -30.53 10.84 -12.88
N PRO A 332 -31.05 12.07 -12.66
CA PRO A 332 -32.43 12.44 -13.06
C PRO A 332 -32.74 12.29 -14.56
N ASP A 333 -31.73 12.22 -15.41
CA ASP A 333 -31.85 11.87 -16.84
C ASP A 333 -32.15 10.37 -17.08
N ASN A 334 -32.26 9.60 -16.00
CA ASN A 334 -32.51 8.17 -15.99
C ASN A 334 -31.38 7.34 -16.59
N ILE A 335 -30.16 7.88 -16.63
CA ILE A 335 -28.95 7.22 -17.09
C ILE A 335 -28.05 6.91 -15.88
N ALA A 336 -27.35 5.79 -15.94
CA ALA A 336 -26.31 5.45 -14.97
C ALA A 336 -25.02 6.15 -15.40
N HIS A 337 -24.54 7.10 -14.59
CA HIS A 337 -23.25 7.75 -14.81
C HIS A 337 -22.19 7.09 -13.95
N THR A 338 -20.95 7.16 -14.40
CA THR A 338 -19.78 6.71 -13.63
C THR A 338 -19.06 7.91 -13.04
N GLY A 339 -18.60 7.79 -11.81
CA GLY A 339 -17.71 8.75 -11.19
C GLY A 339 -16.85 8.09 -10.12
N ASP A 340 -16.20 8.90 -9.28
CA ASP A 340 -15.46 8.41 -8.12
C ASP A 340 -15.99 8.98 -6.79
N THR A 341 -15.66 8.31 -5.69
CA THR A 341 -15.92 8.78 -4.33
C THR A 341 -14.69 8.56 -3.45
N LEU A 342 -14.38 9.55 -2.61
CA LEU A 342 -13.42 9.43 -1.53
C LEU A 342 -14.16 9.29 -0.20
N ARG A 343 -13.83 8.26 0.58
CA ARG A 343 -14.40 8.01 1.90
C ARG A 343 -13.32 7.86 2.95
N HIS A 344 -13.39 8.66 4.01
CA HIS A 344 -12.57 8.47 5.20
C HIS A 344 -13.31 7.57 6.18
N LEU A 345 -12.68 6.46 6.55
CA LEU A 345 -13.23 5.44 7.44
C LEU A 345 -12.50 5.47 8.79
N ASP A 346 -13.23 5.22 9.88
CA ASP A 346 -12.63 4.90 11.17
C ASP A 346 -12.04 3.47 11.17
N LEU A 347 -11.48 3.03 12.31
CA LEU A 347 -10.91 1.68 12.44
C LEU A 347 -11.95 0.54 12.35
N SER A 348 -13.22 0.86 12.53
CA SER A 348 -14.37 -0.04 12.43
C SER A 348 -15.03 0.02 11.04
N GLY A 349 -14.47 0.78 10.10
CA GLY A 349 -14.97 0.92 8.74
C GLY A 349 -16.16 1.87 8.59
N ASN A 350 -16.54 2.62 9.62
CA ASN A 350 -17.61 3.60 9.49
C ASN A 350 -17.08 4.86 8.79
N ALA A 351 -17.83 5.35 7.82
CA ALA A 351 -17.52 6.61 7.16
C ALA A 351 -17.72 7.78 8.14
N GLY A 352 -16.82 8.77 8.07
CA GLY A 352 -17.04 10.07 8.71
C GLY A 352 -18.30 10.76 8.16
N THR A 353 -18.78 11.80 8.86
CA THR A 353 -19.91 12.62 8.42
C THR A 353 -19.45 14.02 8.00
N GLY A 354 -20.20 14.69 7.11
CA GLY A 354 -19.86 16.05 6.67
C GLY A 354 -18.55 16.15 5.88
N SER A 355 -17.80 17.23 6.05
CA SER A 355 -16.54 17.49 5.32
C SER A 355 -15.40 16.51 5.65
N VAL A 356 -15.48 15.83 6.80
CA VAL A 356 -14.51 14.78 7.16
C VAL A 356 -14.85 13.42 6.56
N ALA A 357 -15.99 13.30 5.87
CA ALA A 357 -16.39 12.08 5.16
C ALA A 357 -15.56 11.84 3.89
N GLY A 358 -15.02 12.91 3.29
CA GLY A 358 -14.54 12.92 1.91
C GLY A 358 -15.60 13.52 0.99
N TRP A 359 -15.76 13.00 -0.23
CA TRP A 359 -16.78 13.46 -1.19
C TRP A 359 -17.56 12.30 -1.80
N GLY A 360 -18.83 12.56 -2.12
CA GLY A 360 -19.72 11.58 -2.72
C GLY A 360 -19.62 11.47 -4.24
N TRP A 361 -19.04 12.46 -4.93
CA TRP A 361 -18.86 12.44 -6.39
C TRP A 361 -17.71 13.35 -6.80
N GLY A 362 -16.67 12.79 -7.43
CA GLY A 362 -15.53 13.54 -7.96
C GLY A 362 -15.47 13.45 -9.49
N CYS A 363 -14.40 12.87 -10.03
CA CYS A 363 -14.22 12.77 -11.48
C CYS A 363 -15.28 11.88 -12.11
N SER A 364 -15.98 12.37 -13.12
CA SER A 364 -16.84 11.54 -13.96
C SER A 364 -15.98 10.69 -14.87
N HIS A 365 -16.40 9.45 -15.09
CA HIS A 365 -15.68 8.49 -15.93
C HIS A 365 -14.21 8.34 -15.48
N SER A 366 -14.02 8.20 -14.17
CA SER A 366 -12.71 7.94 -13.58
C SER A 366 -12.19 6.57 -14.07
N LEU A 367 -11.28 6.59 -15.03
CA LEU A 367 -10.73 5.38 -15.66
C LEU A 367 -9.67 4.71 -14.79
N ASP A 368 -8.96 5.52 -13.99
CA ASP A 368 -7.95 5.02 -13.08
C ASP A 368 -7.79 5.97 -11.88
N LEU A 369 -7.47 5.41 -10.71
CA LEU A 369 -7.41 6.13 -9.44
C LEU A 369 -6.09 5.88 -8.70
N ARG A 370 -5.53 6.90 -8.06
CA ARG A 370 -4.37 6.78 -7.15
C ARG A 370 -4.63 7.48 -5.83
N LEU A 371 -4.03 6.94 -4.78
CA LEU A 371 -4.20 7.41 -3.42
C LEU A 371 -2.90 7.24 -2.65
N ALA A 372 -2.41 8.31 -2.02
CA ALA A 372 -1.33 8.26 -1.05
C ALA A 372 -1.57 9.27 0.07
N GLN A 373 -0.83 9.16 1.17
CA GLN A 373 -0.83 10.16 2.23
C GLN A 373 0.60 10.54 2.59
N ASN A 374 0.85 11.83 2.78
CA ASN A 374 2.16 12.36 3.17
C ASN A 374 2.28 12.67 4.67
N GLY A 375 1.54 11.93 5.50
CA GLY A 375 1.42 12.15 6.95
C GLY A 375 0.33 13.15 7.31
N THR A 376 0.20 14.27 6.61
CA THR A 376 -0.78 15.33 6.95
C THR A 376 -2.00 15.35 6.05
N THR A 377 -1.82 15.02 4.77
CA THR A 377 -2.83 15.20 3.74
C THR A 377 -2.97 13.93 2.94
N VAL A 378 -4.19 13.64 2.49
CA VAL A 378 -4.45 12.58 1.51
C VAL A 378 -4.36 13.20 0.11
N GLY A 379 -3.63 12.55 -0.78
CA GLY A 379 -3.52 12.88 -2.19
C GLY A 379 -4.32 11.91 -3.06
N PRO A 380 -5.56 12.22 -3.42
CA PRO A 380 -6.34 11.48 -4.40
C PRO A 380 -6.08 12.03 -5.80
N VAL A 381 -5.84 11.15 -6.76
CA VAL A 381 -5.64 11.48 -8.18
C VAL A 381 -6.52 10.58 -9.03
N CYS A 382 -7.23 11.15 -10.01
CA CYS A 382 -8.00 10.42 -10.99
C CYS A 382 -7.47 10.67 -12.41
N LEU A 383 -7.73 9.74 -13.32
CA LEU A 383 -7.73 9.97 -14.76
C LEU A 383 -9.19 10.06 -15.22
N SER A 384 -9.57 11.21 -15.78
CA SER A 384 -10.90 11.46 -16.34
C SER A 384 -10.84 11.60 -17.86
N ASP A 385 -11.78 10.97 -18.56
CA ASP A 385 -11.99 11.17 -19.99
C ASP A 385 -13.10 12.18 -20.31
N CYS A 386 -13.70 12.79 -19.28
CA CYS A 386 -14.82 13.72 -19.42
C CYS A 386 -14.82 14.86 -18.40
N TYR A 387 -15.47 14.69 -17.23
CA TYR A 387 -15.67 15.75 -16.23
C TYR A 387 -14.79 15.52 -14.98
N ALA A 388 -14.20 16.53 -14.34
CA ALA A 388 -14.33 17.98 -14.60
C ALA A 388 -13.63 18.45 -15.89
N SER A 389 -12.66 17.68 -16.35
CA SER A 389 -12.03 17.86 -17.65
C SER A 389 -11.44 16.54 -18.13
N LYS A 390 -11.04 16.49 -19.40
CA LYS A 390 -10.29 15.39 -20.00
C LYS A 390 -8.84 15.52 -19.54
N SER A 391 -8.50 14.95 -18.39
CA SER A 391 -7.25 15.26 -17.68
C SER A 391 -6.93 14.22 -16.61
N ILE A 392 -5.66 14.22 -16.19
CA ILE A 392 -5.25 13.69 -14.89
C ILE A 392 -5.50 14.80 -13.87
N LEU A 393 -6.31 14.52 -12.84
CA LEU A 393 -6.79 15.52 -11.89
C LEU A 393 -6.37 15.16 -10.46
N TRP A 394 -5.96 16.17 -9.70
CA TRP A 394 -5.86 16.12 -8.25
C TRP A 394 -7.22 16.47 -7.63
N ALA A 395 -7.70 15.61 -6.73
CA ALA A 395 -8.92 15.79 -5.95
C ALA A 395 -10.07 16.40 -6.76
N ASP A 396 -10.35 15.82 -7.94
CA ASP A 396 -11.43 16.14 -8.91
C ASP A 396 -11.35 17.40 -9.78
N SER A 397 -10.50 18.37 -9.47
CA SER A 397 -10.63 19.71 -10.10
C SER A 397 -9.33 20.35 -10.54
N LYS A 398 -8.18 19.93 -10.01
CA LYS A 398 -6.89 20.54 -10.37
C LYS A 398 -6.15 19.69 -11.40
N VAL A 399 -5.96 20.25 -12.60
CA VAL A 399 -5.27 19.58 -13.71
C VAL A 399 -3.79 19.38 -13.40
N ILE A 400 -3.34 18.13 -13.48
CA ILE A 400 -1.93 17.70 -13.41
C ILE A 400 -1.35 17.58 -14.82
N SER A 401 -2.10 16.95 -15.72
CA SER A 401 -1.81 16.83 -17.15
C SER A 401 -3.12 16.86 -17.93
N SER A 402 -3.14 17.55 -19.08
CA SER A 402 -4.31 17.56 -19.93
C SER A 402 -4.31 16.28 -20.76
N GLU A 403 -5.46 15.64 -20.91
CA GLU A 403 -5.57 14.37 -21.63
C GLU A 403 -6.62 14.50 -22.72
N PRO A 404 -6.35 15.29 -23.79
CA PRO A 404 -7.32 15.55 -24.85
C PRO A 404 -7.74 14.28 -25.61
N SER A 405 -6.99 13.18 -25.45
CA SER A 405 -7.34 11.85 -25.97
C SER A 405 -8.58 11.23 -25.30
N GLY A 406 -9.04 11.77 -24.17
CA GLY A 406 -10.30 11.36 -23.53
C GLY A 406 -11.51 11.60 -24.42
N ASN A 407 -12.47 10.67 -24.44
CA ASN A 407 -13.61 10.73 -25.37
C ASN A 407 -15.00 10.74 -24.73
N CYS A 408 -15.11 10.89 -23.41
CA CYS A 408 -16.38 10.78 -22.67
C CYS A 408 -17.15 9.47 -22.93
N ALA A 409 -16.44 8.40 -23.31
CA ALA A 409 -17.04 7.10 -23.61
C ALA A 409 -16.27 5.94 -22.94
N GLY A 410 -15.45 6.25 -21.93
CA GLY A 410 -14.70 5.28 -21.16
C GLY A 410 -13.31 4.99 -21.69
N THR A 411 -12.72 5.90 -22.45
CA THR A 411 -11.38 5.67 -23.00
C THR A 411 -10.52 6.92 -22.96
N SER A 412 -9.24 6.71 -22.68
CA SER A 412 -8.18 7.71 -22.77
C SER A 412 -6.91 7.05 -23.29
N GLY A 413 -6.06 7.82 -23.97
CA GLY A 413 -4.73 7.38 -24.35
C GLY A 413 -3.76 7.32 -23.17
N ALA A 414 -4.10 7.98 -22.05
CA ALA A 414 -3.31 8.00 -20.83
C ALA A 414 -3.63 6.86 -19.86
N ALA A 415 -2.73 6.63 -18.91
CA ALA A 415 -2.93 5.71 -17.78
C ALA A 415 -2.14 6.21 -16.57
N LEU A 416 -2.66 6.04 -15.35
CA LEU A 416 -1.91 6.39 -14.15
C LEU A 416 -0.87 5.31 -13.86
N GLY A 417 0.25 5.72 -13.26
CA GLY A 417 1.36 4.86 -12.91
C GLY A 417 1.44 4.56 -11.41
N GLY A 418 2.51 4.96 -10.74
CA GLY A 418 2.61 4.90 -9.27
C GLY A 418 2.44 6.28 -8.64
N PHE A 419 2.06 6.32 -7.36
CA PHE A 419 1.87 7.55 -6.61
C PHE A 419 2.52 7.47 -5.23
N VAL A 420 3.58 8.26 -5.04
CA VAL A 420 4.50 8.15 -3.91
C VAL A 420 4.40 9.42 -3.07
N SER A 421 4.14 9.29 -1.77
CA SER A 421 4.26 10.42 -0.86
C SER A 421 5.72 10.72 -0.53
N VAL A 422 6.04 12.01 -0.49
CA VAL A 422 7.37 12.52 -0.13
C VAL A 422 7.21 13.69 0.84
N SER A 423 8.32 14.11 1.44
CA SER A 423 8.30 15.32 2.28
C SER A 423 7.78 16.52 1.47
N GLY A 424 6.72 17.17 1.98
CA GLY A 424 6.11 18.34 1.35
C GLY A 424 5.18 18.07 0.16
N GLY A 425 4.91 16.81 -0.20
CA GLY A 425 4.08 16.54 -1.37
C GLY A 425 4.09 15.09 -1.85
N TYR A 426 4.07 14.95 -3.18
CA TYR A 426 3.91 13.66 -3.86
C TYR A 426 4.67 13.64 -5.18
N TRP A 427 4.94 12.44 -5.65
CA TRP A 427 5.29 12.17 -7.04
C TRP A 427 4.28 11.22 -7.67
N LEU A 428 3.89 11.52 -8.90
CA LEU A 428 3.01 10.69 -9.73
C LEU A 428 3.80 10.27 -10.97
N SER A 429 3.84 8.98 -11.31
CA SER A 429 4.15 8.56 -12.69
C SER A 429 2.87 8.31 -13.47
N TYR A 430 2.93 8.49 -14.78
CA TYR A 430 1.82 8.23 -15.68
C TYR A 430 2.31 8.04 -17.12
N VAL A 431 1.46 7.43 -17.93
CA VAL A 431 1.61 7.30 -19.38
C VAL A 431 0.73 8.36 -20.01
N SER A 432 1.24 9.11 -20.99
CA SER A 432 0.44 10.10 -21.70
C SER A 432 0.93 10.35 -23.13
N PRO A 433 0.01 10.51 -24.11
CA PRO A 433 0.33 11.00 -25.44
C PRO A 433 0.31 12.54 -25.53
N GLU A 434 0.07 13.27 -24.45
CA GLU A 434 -0.14 14.73 -24.45
C GLU A 434 1.06 15.47 -25.07
N GLY A 435 0.84 16.10 -26.23
CA GLY A 435 1.87 16.84 -26.95
C GLY A 435 3.00 15.95 -27.50
N ARG A 436 2.74 14.64 -27.64
CA ARG A 436 3.71 13.62 -28.09
C ARG A 436 3.16 12.80 -29.26
N PRO A 437 4.04 12.29 -30.13
CA PRO A 437 3.63 11.40 -31.23
C PRO A 437 3.25 10.00 -30.75
N ASN A 438 3.77 9.57 -29.60
CA ASN A 438 3.51 8.26 -28.98
C ASN A 438 3.16 8.46 -27.51
N LYS A 439 2.68 7.39 -26.87
CA LYS A 439 2.55 7.35 -25.42
C LYS A 439 3.93 7.28 -24.78
N ASP A 440 4.28 8.30 -24.01
CA ASP A 440 5.54 8.36 -23.27
C ASP A 440 5.27 8.30 -21.75
N ILE A 441 6.31 8.01 -20.98
CA ILE A 441 6.29 7.97 -19.52
C ILE A 441 6.70 9.33 -18.96
N ALA A 442 5.88 9.86 -18.07
CA ALA A 442 6.18 11.07 -17.32
C ALA A 442 6.15 10.82 -15.81
N VAL A 443 6.87 11.67 -15.08
CA VAL A 443 6.70 11.88 -13.65
C VAL A 443 6.39 13.34 -13.35
N ALA A 444 5.49 13.59 -12.42
CA ALA A 444 5.14 14.92 -11.95
C ALA A 444 5.29 15.03 -10.43
N LYS A 445 5.88 16.14 -9.96
CA LYS A 445 5.96 16.49 -8.54
C LYS A 445 4.80 17.40 -8.17
N LEU A 446 4.09 17.03 -7.13
CA LEU A 446 2.96 17.79 -6.60
C LEU A 446 3.27 18.24 -5.18
N ASN A 447 2.87 19.46 -4.81
CA ASN A 447 2.88 19.86 -3.40
C ASN A 447 1.67 19.26 -2.65
N THR A 448 1.54 19.55 -1.35
CA THR A 448 0.41 19.09 -0.51
C THR A 448 -0.97 19.54 -1.01
N ALA A 449 -1.03 20.62 -1.77
CA ALA A 449 -2.25 21.16 -2.37
C ALA A 449 -2.50 20.69 -3.82
N GLY A 450 -1.70 19.75 -4.33
CA GLY A 450 -1.82 19.21 -5.67
C GLY A 450 -1.27 20.10 -6.79
N ASN A 451 -0.56 21.20 -6.49
CA ASN A 451 0.07 22.02 -7.52
C ASN A 451 1.28 21.27 -8.10
N VAL A 452 1.35 21.17 -9.42
CA VAL A 452 2.50 20.62 -10.11
C VAL A 452 3.66 21.63 -10.07
N SER A 453 4.78 21.25 -9.45
CA SER A 453 6.00 22.05 -9.44
C SER A 453 7.02 21.61 -10.49
N THR A 454 6.93 20.36 -10.94
CA THR A 454 7.92 19.74 -11.83
C THR A 454 7.24 18.66 -12.66
N LYS A 455 7.58 18.56 -13.94
CA LYS A 455 7.17 17.48 -14.84
C LYS A 455 8.39 17.04 -15.65
N VAL A 456 8.73 15.76 -15.60
CA VAL A 456 9.87 15.17 -16.31
C VAL A 456 9.37 14.03 -17.16
N TRP A 457 9.70 14.05 -18.45
CA TRP A 457 9.44 12.93 -19.34
C TRP A 457 10.64 11.99 -19.33
N LEU A 458 10.40 10.73 -18.98
CA LEU A 458 11.43 9.70 -18.89
C LEU A 458 11.71 9.04 -20.24
N THR A 459 10.74 9.13 -21.16
CA THR A 459 10.84 8.58 -22.51
C THR A 459 10.41 9.60 -23.57
N SER A 460 10.85 9.33 -24.80
CA SER A 460 10.55 10.11 -26.00
C SER A 460 10.75 9.23 -27.25
N ASN A 461 10.39 7.95 -27.15
CA ASN A 461 10.76 6.95 -28.15
C ASN A 461 9.67 6.84 -29.24
N SER A 462 9.93 6.06 -30.30
CA SER A 462 9.02 5.93 -31.44
C SER A 462 7.96 4.83 -31.27
N VAL A 463 7.80 4.30 -30.05
CA VAL A 463 6.94 3.18 -29.71
C VAL A 463 6.10 3.59 -28.51
N ASP A 464 4.86 3.14 -28.44
CA ASP A 464 4.05 3.39 -27.23
C ASP A 464 4.68 2.69 -26.02
N ASP A 465 4.92 3.48 -24.98
CA ASP A 465 5.20 2.98 -23.65
C ASP A 465 3.90 2.71 -22.89
N ASP A 466 3.94 1.75 -21.96
CA ASP A 466 2.83 1.47 -21.06
C ASP A 466 3.30 1.01 -19.68
N SER A 467 2.34 0.72 -18.82
CA SER A 467 2.56 0.15 -17.48
C SER A 467 3.53 0.96 -16.62
N ALA A 468 3.31 2.28 -16.53
CA ALA A 468 4.08 3.13 -15.63
C ALA A 468 3.91 2.67 -14.18
N HIS A 469 4.98 2.68 -13.40
CA HIS A 469 4.95 2.49 -11.94
C HIS A 469 5.93 3.47 -11.29
N LEU A 470 5.73 3.72 -10.01
CA LEU A 470 6.61 4.57 -9.20
C LEU A 470 6.54 4.13 -7.74
N VAL A 471 7.70 4.06 -7.11
CA VAL A 471 7.83 3.69 -5.70
C VAL A 471 9.01 4.41 -5.07
N ALA A 472 8.97 4.65 -3.76
CA ALA A 472 10.14 5.16 -3.03
C ALA A 472 11.27 4.11 -3.04
N PHE A 473 12.52 4.54 -3.26
CA PHE A 473 13.65 3.63 -3.39
C PHE A 473 14.97 4.29 -2.98
N LYS A 474 15.66 3.74 -1.96
CA LYS A 474 16.97 4.21 -1.46
C LYS A 474 17.12 5.73 -1.30
N GLY A 475 16.07 6.39 -0.78
CA GLY A 475 16.04 7.86 -0.62
C GLY A 475 15.71 8.63 -1.91
N GLY A 476 15.69 7.96 -3.05
CA GLY A 476 15.18 8.41 -4.34
C GLY A 476 13.80 7.85 -4.65
N LEU A 477 13.53 7.73 -5.95
CA LEU A 477 12.37 7.01 -6.49
C LEU A 477 12.86 5.92 -7.44
N LEU A 478 12.04 4.91 -7.67
CA LEU A 478 12.20 3.94 -8.75
C LEU A 478 10.97 4.01 -9.65
N ALA A 479 11.18 4.43 -10.89
CA ALA A 479 10.18 4.31 -11.95
C ALA A 479 10.34 2.97 -12.67
N ALA A 480 9.22 2.41 -13.11
CA ALA A 480 9.22 1.25 -14.00
C ALA A 480 8.21 1.46 -15.14
N TRP A 481 8.50 0.89 -16.30
CA TRP A 481 7.59 0.90 -17.44
C TRP A 481 7.93 -0.22 -18.43
N ARG A 482 7.09 -0.37 -19.45
CA ARG A 482 7.30 -1.28 -20.56
C ARG A 482 7.35 -0.52 -21.89
N THR A 483 8.35 -0.83 -22.70
CA THR A 483 8.46 -0.40 -24.10
C THR A 483 8.42 -1.66 -24.97
N GLY A 484 7.30 -1.90 -25.64
CA GLY A 484 7.06 -3.17 -26.34
C GLY A 484 7.07 -4.38 -25.41
N THR A 485 8.10 -5.24 -25.48
CA THR A 485 8.29 -6.39 -24.58
C THR A 485 9.33 -6.14 -23.49
N THR A 486 10.11 -5.06 -23.59
CA THR A 486 11.17 -4.72 -22.65
C THR A 486 10.58 -4.03 -21.43
N ARG A 487 10.94 -4.50 -20.23
CA ARG A 487 10.59 -3.86 -18.96
C ARG A 487 11.81 -3.16 -18.40
N THR A 488 11.64 -1.90 -18.05
CA THR A 488 12.71 -1.02 -17.62
C THR A 488 12.46 -0.54 -16.20
N LEU A 489 13.53 -0.46 -15.42
CA LEU A 489 13.61 0.15 -14.09
C LEU A 489 14.58 1.32 -14.18
N GLN A 490 14.19 2.50 -13.68
CA GLN A 490 15.03 3.70 -13.65
C GLN A 490 14.95 4.35 -12.28
N GLU A 491 16.09 4.49 -11.62
CA GLU A 491 16.20 5.30 -10.42
C GLU A 491 16.05 6.78 -10.78
N LEU A 492 15.34 7.53 -9.95
CA LEU A 492 15.15 8.98 -10.10
C LEU A 492 15.55 9.69 -8.82
N ASP A 493 16.07 10.91 -9.00
CA ASP A 493 16.31 11.83 -7.90
C ASP A 493 14.97 12.30 -7.31
N ILE A 494 14.79 12.20 -6.00
CA ILE A 494 13.52 12.53 -5.33
C ILE A 494 13.17 14.02 -5.38
N THR A 495 14.17 14.88 -5.59
CA THR A 495 13.97 16.33 -5.59
C THR A 495 13.50 16.83 -6.95
N THR A 496 14.13 16.34 -8.01
CA THR A 496 13.99 16.81 -9.39
C THR A 496 13.24 15.86 -10.31
N GLY A 497 13.15 14.57 -9.97
CA GLY A 497 12.58 13.52 -10.82
C GLY A 497 13.46 13.10 -11.98
N ASN A 498 14.70 13.63 -12.07
CA ASN A 498 15.62 13.30 -13.14
C ASN A 498 16.20 11.88 -12.97
N PRO A 499 16.47 11.16 -14.07
CA PRO A 499 17.16 9.87 -14.05
C PRO A 499 18.50 9.91 -13.30
N VAL A 500 18.73 8.90 -12.45
CA VAL A 500 19.98 8.64 -11.73
C VAL A 500 20.57 7.33 -12.22
N GLY A 501 21.76 7.40 -12.82
CA GLY A 501 22.43 6.22 -13.39
C GLY A 501 21.72 5.66 -14.62
N ALA A 502 22.21 4.52 -15.11
CA ALA A 502 21.65 3.85 -16.28
C ALA A 502 20.38 3.05 -15.91
N PRO A 503 19.41 2.96 -16.82
CA PRO A 503 18.25 2.10 -16.64
C PRO A 503 18.66 0.63 -16.59
N VAL A 504 17.91 -0.17 -15.82
CA VAL A 504 18.07 -1.62 -15.70
C VAL A 504 16.89 -2.30 -16.36
N THR A 505 17.15 -3.32 -17.20
CA THR A 505 16.08 -4.15 -17.76
C THR A 505 15.78 -5.34 -16.84
N THR A 506 14.52 -5.78 -16.82
CA THR A 506 14.10 -6.95 -16.04
C THR A 506 13.20 -7.90 -16.85
N THR A 507 13.29 -9.19 -16.55
CA THR A 507 12.37 -10.21 -17.07
C THR A 507 11.12 -10.35 -16.21
N SER A 508 11.18 -9.92 -14.95
CA SER A 508 10.07 -9.98 -14.01
C SER A 508 8.87 -9.23 -14.55
N ALA A 509 7.71 -9.89 -14.53
CA ALA A 509 6.51 -9.27 -15.07
C ALA A 509 5.95 -8.22 -14.12
N PHE A 510 5.34 -7.20 -14.71
CA PHE A 510 4.37 -6.32 -14.10
C PHE A 510 3.42 -5.86 -15.21
N ARG A 511 2.17 -5.59 -14.84
CA ARG A 511 1.09 -5.08 -15.69
C ARG A 511 0.74 -3.67 -15.21
N ALA A 512 0.08 -2.88 -16.06
CA ALA A 512 -0.23 -1.48 -15.80
C ALA A 512 -0.97 -1.16 -14.49
N LYS A 513 -1.55 -2.15 -13.81
CA LYS A 513 -2.33 -1.99 -12.57
C LYS A 513 -1.75 -2.73 -11.37
N ASP A 514 -0.59 -3.35 -11.54
CA ASP A 514 0.10 -3.99 -10.42
C ASP A 514 0.73 -2.90 -9.54
N ASP A 515 0.61 -3.03 -8.22
CA ASP A 515 1.18 -2.04 -7.30
C ASP A 515 2.63 -2.36 -6.97
N PHE A 516 3.45 -1.31 -6.95
CA PHE A 516 4.81 -1.35 -6.41
C PHE A 516 4.76 -0.85 -4.96
N PHE A 517 5.58 -1.44 -4.11
CA PHE A 517 5.66 -1.09 -2.69
C PHE A 517 7.11 -1.00 -2.21
N ALA A 518 7.35 -0.15 -1.22
CA ALA A 518 8.68 0.09 -0.66
C ALA A 518 8.87 -0.73 0.61
N TYR A 519 10.03 -1.37 0.74
CA TYR A 519 10.46 -2.02 1.97
C TYR A 519 11.13 -1.03 2.94
N PRO A 520 11.10 -1.28 4.26
CA PRO A 520 11.80 -0.45 5.25
C PRO A 520 13.30 -0.28 5.00
N ASN A 521 13.95 -1.24 4.35
CA ASN A 521 15.36 -1.17 3.99
C ASN A 521 15.63 -0.38 2.69
N GLY A 522 14.59 0.27 2.13
CA GLY A 522 14.65 1.09 0.93
C GLY A 522 14.63 0.31 -0.39
N ASP A 523 14.41 -1.00 -0.36
CA ASP A 523 14.20 -1.80 -1.58
C ASP A 523 12.78 -1.59 -2.13
N ALA A 524 12.60 -1.93 -3.40
CA ALA A 524 11.30 -1.93 -4.06
C ALA A 524 10.81 -3.36 -4.30
N GLY A 525 9.50 -3.59 -4.20
CA GLY A 525 8.89 -4.87 -4.52
C GLY A 525 7.58 -4.72 -5.28
N TRP A 526 7.19 -5.79 -5.97
CA TRP A 526 5.90 -5.95 -6.62
C TRP A 526 5.57 -7.45 -6.69
N VAL A 527 4.30 -7.76 -6.94
CA VAL A 527 3.80 -9.13 -7.03
C VAL A 527 3.02 -9.33 -8.31
N TYR A 528 3.19 -10.49 -8.94
CA TYR A 528 2.41 -10.88 -10.11
C TYR A 528 2.12 -12.38 -10.13
N ALA A 529 1.16 -12.80 -10.95
CA ALA A 529 0.85 -14.21 -11.16
C ALA A 529 1.70 -14.83 -12.27
N SER A 530 2.18 -16.04 -12.04
CA SER A 530 2.83 -16.90 -13.03
C SER A 530 2.29 -18.33 -12.93
N GLY A 531 1.35 -18.67 -13.81
CA GLY A 531 0.60 -19.92 -13.72
C GLY A 531 -0.22 -20.01 -12.43
N ALA A 532 -0.03 -21.08 -11.66
CA ALA A 532 -0.65 -21.28 -10.35
C ALA A 532 0.13 -20.63 -9.18
N ASN A 533 1.19 -19.88 -9.47
CA ASN A 533 2.04 -19.27 -8.45
C ASN A 533 1.90 -17.75 -8.42
N LEU A 534 2.18 -17.18 -7.26
CA LEU A 534 2.52 -15.78 -7.09
C LEU A 534 4.04 -15.64 -7.17
N ILE A 535 4.53 -14.59 -7.81
CA ILE A 535 5.94 -14.25 -7.84
C ILE A 535 6.10 -12.93 -7.10
N LEU A 536 6.88 -12.95 -6.01
CA LEU A 536 7.35 -11.75 -5.33
C LEU A 536 8.68 -11.33 -5.95
N ALA A 537 8.66 -10.24 -6.71
CA ALA A 537 9.86 -9.64 -7.26
C ALA A 537 10.35 -8.52 -6.32
N ARG A 538 11.66 -8.44 -6.14
CA ARG A 538 12.32 -7.45 -5.30
C ARG A 538 13.52 -6.87 -6.02
N TYR A 539 13.53 -5.55 -6.21
CA TYR A 539 14.68 -4.82 -6.70
C TYR A 539 15.48 -4.26 -5.53
N SER A 540 16.77 -4.59 -5.50
CA SER A 540 17.71 -4.13 -4.48
C SER A 540 18.96 -3.57 -5.13
N LYS A 541 19.56 -2.56 -4.49
CA LYS A 541 20.85 -1.99 -4.86
C LYS A 541 21.77 -2.07 -3.66
N CYS A 542 23.02 -2.39 -3.93
CA CYS A 542 24.05 -2.44 -2.91
C CYS A 542 24.31 -1.05 -2.35
N PRO A 543 24.55 -0.93 -1.04
CA PRO A 543 24.84 0.34 -0.39
C PRO A 543 26.02 1.08 -1.03
#